data_AF-A0A377NI11-F1
#
_entry.id   AF-A0A377NI11-F1
#
_cell.length_a   1.000
_cell.length_b   1.000
_cell.length_c   1.000
_cell.angle_alpha   90.00
_cell.angle_beta   90.00
_cell.angle_gamma   90.00
#
_symmetry.space_group_name_H-M   'P 1'
#
loop_
_entity.id
_entity.type
_entity.pdbx_description
1 polymer ?
#
loop_
_entity_poly.entity_id
_entity_poly.type
_entity_poly.pdbx_seq_one_letter_code
_entity_poly.pdbx_strand_id
1 'polypeptide(L)'
;MILRSLLIISLVIFPFFASAHNLVIDNRLPAVGVDEKGELNYVNDEFSYSRWNSAKLPGKVRVVQHMAGRSSAKELNAPLVDAIRAANLPHDRYQTTTIVNTDDAIIGTGMFVRKSIEGGKKEFRGHR
;
A
#
# COMPACT_ATOMS: atom_id res chain seq x y z
N MET A 1 -6.12 -37.42 27.86
CA MET A 1 -7.22 -36.43 27.73
C MET A 1 -6.75 -35.02 28.07
N ILE A 2 -6.08 -34.81 29.21
CA ILE A 2 -5.59 -33.49 29.68
C ILE A 2 -4.68 -32.77 28.67
N LEU A 3 -3.70 -33.47 28.07
CA LEU A 3 -2.79 -32.86 27.08
C LEU A 3 -3.52 -32.34 25.83
N ARG A 4 -4.55 -33.06 25.36
CA ARG A 4 -5.38 -32.62 24.22
C ARG A 4 -6.19 -31.39 24.58
N SER A 5 -6.79 -31.34 25.78
CA SER A 5 -7.52 -30.17 26.26
C SER A 5 -6.61 -28.94 26.40
N LEU A 6 -5.39 -29.10 26.92
CA LEU A 6 -4.41 -28.01 27.02
C LEU A 6 -3.97 -27.49 25.64
N LEU A 7 -3.76 -28.37 24.66
CA LEU A 7 -3.42 -27.98 23.29
C LEU A 7 -4.54 -27.16 22.65
N ILE A 8 -5.80 -27.58 22.81
CA ILE A 8 -6.97 -26.89 22.27
C ILE A 8 -7.10 -25.50 22.91
N ILE A 9 -6.97 -25.40 24.24
CA ILE A 9 -7.02 -24.12 24.96
C ILE A 9 -5.91 -23.19 24.48
N SER A 10 -4.67 -23.69 24.31
CA SER A 10 -3.55 -22.90 23.79
C SER A 10 -3.82 -22.34 22.40
N LEU A 11 -4.31 -23.18 21.47
CA LEU A 11 -4.62 -22.77 20.09
C LEU A 11 -5.77 -21.75 20.02
N VAL A 12 -6.76 -21.84 20.91
CA VAL A 12 -7.89 -20.89 20.97
C VAL A 12 -7.46 -19.54 21.56
N ILE A 13 -6.52 -19.52 22.52
CA ILE A 13 -6.08 -18.28 23.17
C ILE A 13 -5.00 -17.55 22.33
N PHE A 14 -4.22 -18.26 21.51
CA PHE A 14 -3.15 -17.69 20.70
C PHE A 14 -3.53 -16.44 19.85
N PRO A 15 -4.67 -16.39 19.12
CA PRO A 15 -5.03 -15.20 18.34
C PRO A 15 -5.28 -13.94 19.17
N PHE A 16 -5.57 -14.06 20.48
CA PHE A 16 -5.74 -12.90 21.36
C PHE A 16 -4.43 -12.17 21.67
N PHE A 17 -3.28 -12.76 21.36
CA PHE A 17 -1.96 -12.12 21.48
C PHE A 17 -1.53 -11.39 20.20
N ALA A 18 -2.32 -11.46 19.11
CA ALA A 18 -2.03 -10.72 17.89
C ALA A 18 -2.31 -9.22 18.10
N SER A 19 -1.28 -8.47 18.50
CA SER A 19 -1.34 -7.01 18.56
C SER A 19 -1.19 -6.44 17.15
N ALA A 20 -2.28 -5.95 16.56
CA ALA A 20 -2.17 -5.07 15.41
C ALA A 20 -1.48 -3.78 15.86
N HIS A 21 -0.38 -3.40 15.21
CA HIS A 21 0.29 -2.15 15.55
C HIS A 21 -0.60 -0.98 15.16
N ASN A 22 -1.06 -0.21 16.15
CA ASN A 22 -1.86 0.98 15.90
C ASN A 22 -0.96 2.16 15.55
N LEU A 23 -1.37 2.94 14.56
CA LEU A 23 -0.76 4.25 14.30
C LEU A 23 -1.16 5.18 15.45
N VAL A 24 -0.17 5.70 16.18
CA VAL A 24 -0.38 6.67 17.26
C VAL A 24 0.07 8.03 16.77
N ILE A 25 -0.77 9.04 16.98
CA ILE A 25 -0.45 10.44 16.64
C ILE A 25 0.78 10.87 17.44
N ASP A 26 1.61 11.73 16.85
CA ASP A 26 2.88 12.22 17.42
C ASP A 26 3.98 11.16 17.64
N ASN A 27 3.72 9.91 17.26
CA ASN A 27 4.72 8.85 17.25
C ASN A 27 5.28 8.62 15.83
N ARG A 28 6.50 8.08 15.79
CA ARG A 28 7.13 7.69 14.52
C ARG A 28 6.34 6.57 13.86
N LEU A 29 6.10 6.71 12.55
CA LEU A 29 5.55 5.64 11.74
C LEU A 29 6.45 4.39 11.79
N PRO A 30 5.89 3.18 11.93
CA PRO A 30 6.64 1.94 11.83
C PRO A 30 7.42 1.83 10.52
N ALA A 31 8.58 1.19 10.59
CA ALA A 31 9.32 0.83 9.40
C ALA A 31 8.54 -0.23 8.62
N VAL A 32 8.31 0.01 7.33
CA VAL A 32 7.64 -0.92 6.41
C VAL A 32 8.50 -1.05 5.16
N GLY A 33 8.68 -2.28 4.69
CA GLY A 33 9.38 -2.59 3.45
C GLY A 33 8.50 -3.44 2.54
N VAL A 34 8.66 -3.25 1.22
CA VAL A 34 8.08 -4.13 0.21
C VAL A 34 9.22 -4.61 -0.67
N ASP A 35 9.58 -5.88 -0.50
CA ASP A 35 10.76 -6.46 -1.13
C ASP A 35 10.49 -6.94 -2.56
N GLU A 36 9.36 -7.58 -2.79
CA GLU A 36 8.96 -8.01 -4.13
C GLU A 36 8.09 -6.92 -4.79
N LYS A 37 8.49 -6.49 -5.99
CA LYS A 37 7.73 -5.52 -6.82
C LYS A 37 7.31 -4.24 -6.07
N GLY A 38 8.11 -3.77 -5.12
CA GLY A 38 7.73 -2.69 -4.20
C GLY A 38 7.41 -1.34 -4.86
N GLU A 39 8.40 -0.67 -5.44
CA GLU A 39 8.23 0.62 -6.10
C GLU A 39 8.21 0.43 -7.62
N LEU A 40 7.06 0.76 -8.23
CA LEU A 40 6.93 0.85 -9.68
C LEU A 40 7.61 2.13 -10.18
N ASN A 41 8.70 1.97 -10.90
CA ASN A 41 9.42 3.03 -11.59
C ASN A 41 8.97 3.10 -13.05
N TYR A 42 8.87 4.32 -13.57
CA TYR A 42 8.60 4.56 -14.99
C TYR A 42 9.61 5.59 -15.50
N VAL A 43 10.58 5.12 -16.29
CA VAL A 43 11.72 5.90 -16.82
C VAL A 43 11.92 5.49 -18.27
N ASN A 44 12.13 6.46 -19.17
CA ASN A 44 12.34 6.22 -20.61
C ASN A 44 11.29 5.29 -21.24
N ASP A 45 10.01 5.51 -20.89
CA ASP A 45 8.87 4.70 -21.32
C ASP A 45 8.88 3.21 -20.92
N GLU A 46 9.80 2.82 -20.05
CA GLU A 46 9.90 1.47 -19.51
C GLU A 46 9.48 1.41 -18.04
N PHE A 47 8.80 0.31 -17.70
CA PHE A 47 8.45 -0.01 -16.33
C PHE A 47 9.50 -0.91 -15.69
N SER A 48 9.89 -0.56 -14.47
CA SER A 48 10.76 -1.41 -13.65
C SER A 48 10.27 -1.41 -12.21
N TYR A 49 10.69 -2.42 -11.45
CA TYR A 49 10.36 -2.55 -10.04
C TYR A 49 11.61 -2.52 -9.21
N SER A 50 11.54 -1.87 -8.05
CA SER A 50 12.61 -1.84 -7.07
C SER A 50 12.07 -2.07 -5.67
N ARG A 51 12.94 -2.44 -4.72
CA ARG A 51 12.54 -2.51 -3.32
C ARG A 51 12.10 -1.14 -2.82
N TRP A 52 11.07 -1.14 -1.99
CA TRP A 52 10.55 0.07 -1.38
C TRP A 52 10.64 -0.01 0.15
N ASN A 53 10.90 1.12 0.81
CA ASN A 53 10.93 1.19 2.27
C ASN A 53 10.45 2.57 2.75
N SER A 54 9.73 2.59 3.89
CA SER A 54 9.20 3.81 4.50
C SER A 54 10.27 4.80 4.96
N ALA A 55 11.54 4.39 5.07
CA ALA A 55 12.67 5.28 5.29
C ALA A 55 12.89 6.30 4.15
N LYS A 56 12.28 6.11 2.98
CA LYS A 56 12.25 7.11 1.89
C LYS A 56 11.21 8.23 2.12
N LEU A 57 10.36 8.10 3.15
CA LEU A 57 9.25 9.01 3.45
C LEU A 57 9.52 10.22 4.37
N PRO A 58 10.73 10.51 4.86
CA PRO A 58 11.01 11.82 5.45
C PRO A 58 11.00 12.97 4.42
N GLY A 59 10.84 14.22 4.89
CA GLY A 59 11.07 15.44 4.11
C GLY A 59 9.87 16.05 3.37
N LYS A 60 8.71 15.37 3.34
CA LYS A 60 7.46 15.89 2.76
C LYS A 60 6.27 15.50 3.62
N VAL A 61 5.20 16.29 3.57
CA VAL A 61 3.87 15.87 4.04
C VAL A 61 3.32 14.85 3.04
N ARG A 62 2.74 13.76 3.53
CA ARG A 62 2.36 12.64 2.66
C ARG A 62 1.02 12.04 3.04
N VAL A 63 0.28 11.62 2.03
CA VAL A 63 -0.83 10.66 2.16
C VAL A 63 -0.29 9.30 1.76
N VAL A 64 -0.39 8.31 2.66
CA VAL A 64 -0.03 6.92 2.36
C VAL A 64 -1.30 6.10 2.33
N GLN A 65 -1.62 5.54 1.17
CA GLN A 65 -2.79 4.68 0.96
C GLN A 65 -2.33 3.24 0.78
N HIS A 66 -2.88 2.33 1.57
CA HIS A 66 -2.74 0.89 1.34
C HIS A 66 -4.07 0.35 0.87
N MET A 67 -4.10 -0.25 -0.33
CA MET A 67 -5.33 -0.78 -0.93
C MET A 67 -5.12 -2.16 -1.54
N ALA A 68 -6.21 -2.94 -1.59
CA ALA A 68 -6.24 -4.20 -2.31
C ALA A 68 -6.08 -3.99 -3.81
N GLY A 69 -5.45 -4.94 -4.51
CA GLY A 69 -5.35 -5.00 -5.97
C GLY A 69 -6.66 -5.39 -6.63
N ARG A 70 -7.75 -4.65 -6.36
CA ARG A 70 -9.10 -4.92 -6.89
C ARG A 70 -9.66 -3.66 -7.57
N SER A 71 -10.44 -3.83 -8.63
CA SER A 71 -11.11 -2.71 -9.31
C SER A 71 -12.04 -1.96 -8.35
N SER A 72 -12.81 -2.69 -7.54
CA SER A 72 -13.70 -2.11 -6.52
C SER A 72 -12.95 -1.25 -5.50
N ALA A 73 -11.75 -1.66 -5.08
CA ALA A 73 -10.91 -0.86 -4.18
C ALA A 73 -10.42 0.43 -4.85
N LYS A 74 -10.06 0.38 -6.14
CA LYS A 74 -9.70 1.57 -6.93
C LYS A 74 -10.89 2.52 -7.06
N GLU A 75 -12.07 2.02 -7.40
CA GLU A 75 -13.29 2.81 -7.58
C GLU A 75 -13.72 3.49 -6.27
N LEU A 76 -13.66 2.77 -5.14
CA LEU A 76 -13.97 3.32 -3.82
C LEU A 76 -13.05 4.49 -3.45
N ASN A 77 -11.78 4.45 -3.86
CA ASN A 77 -10.79 5.47 -3.53
C ASN A 77 -10.69 6.59 -4.58
N ALA A 78 -11.32 6.45 -5.75
CA ALA A 78 -11.24 7.43 -6.84
C ALA A 78 -11.64 8.85 -6.40
N PRO A 79 -12.73 9.08 -5.63
CA PRO A 79 -13.10 10.43 -5.20
C PRO A 79 -12.02 11.12 -4.35
N LEU A 80 -11.33 10.38 -3.48
CA LEU A 80 -10.24 10.90 -2.66
C LEU A 80 -9.03 11.27 -3.54
N VAL A 81 -8.69 10.41 -4.49
CA VAL A 81 -7.59 10.64 -5.42
C VAL A 81 -7.85 11.88 -6.28
N ASP A 82 -9.07 12.02 -6.80
CA ASP A 82 -9.48 13.18 -7.59
C ASP A 82 -9.50 14.47 -6.77
N ALA A 83 -9.93 14.42 -5.51
CA ALA A 83 -9.89 15.57 -4.61
C ALA A 83 -8.44 16.04 -4.34
N ILE A 84 -7.51 15.10 -4.10
CA ILE A 84 -6.08 15.41 -3.91
C ILE A 84 -5.49 16.02 -5.18
N ARG A 85 -5.85 15.50 -6.35
CA ARG A 85 -5.43 16.04 -7.66
C ARG A 85 -5.96 17.46 -7.86
N ALA A 86 -7.25 17.67 -7.63
CA ALA A 86 -7.91 18.98 -7.77
C ALA A 86 -7.34 20.03 -6.81
N ALA A 87 -6.87 19.61 -5.62
CA ALA A 87 -6.23 20.49 -4.65
C ALA A 87 -4.86 21.03 -5.11
N ASN A 88 -4.24 20.44 -6.13
CA ASN A 88 -2.96 20.85 -6.71
C ASN A 88 -1.89 21.19 -5.65
N LEU A 89 -1.71 20.25 -4.71
CA LEU A 89 -0.83 20.44 -3.56
C LEU A 89 0.64 20.64 -4.00
N PRO A 90 1.43 21.44 -3.25
CA PRO A 90 2.79 21.81 -3.65
C PRO A 90 3.71 20.58 -3.71
N HIS A 91 4.20 20.24 -4.91
CA HIS A 91 4.93 19.00 -5.20
C HIS A 91 6.31 18.91 -4.52
N ASP A 92 6.88 20.03 -4.11
CA ASP A 92 8.11 20.11 -3.33
C ASP A 92 7.89 19.72 -1.86
N ARG A 93 6.70 19.99 -1.30
CA ARG A 93 6.35 19.76 0.11
C ARG A 93 5.35 18.62 0.33
N TYR A 94 4.68 18.15 -0.71
CA TYR A 94 3.64 17.13 -0.64
C TYR A 94 3.90 15.95 -1.59
N GLN A 95 3.52 14.74 -1.18
CA GLN A 95 3.53 13.56 -2.05
C GLN A 95 2.50 12.49 -1.60
N THR A 96 1.70 11.96 -2.52
CA THR A 96 0.89 10.76 -2.29
C THR A 96 1.70 9.50 -2.58
N THR A 97 1.64 8.50 -1.70
CA THR A 97 2.22 7.16 -1.88
C THR A 97 1.12 6.12 -1.79
N THR A 98 1.03 5.26 -2.79
CA THR A 98 0.01 4.22 -2.87
C THR A 98 0.69 2.86 -2.89
N ILE A 99 0.40 2.04 -1.89
CA ILE A 99 0.84 0.66 -1.75
C ILE A 99 -0.34 -0.22 -2.15
N VAL A 100 -0.15 -1.05 -3.17
CA VAL A 100 -1.20 -1.93 -3.69
C VAL A 100 -0.83 -3.37 -3.39
N ASN A 101 -1.67 -4.07 -2.63
CA ASN A 101 -1.53 -5.49 -2.40
C ASN A 101 -2.04 -6.27 -3.63
N THR A 102 -1.13 -6.70 -4.50
CA THR A 102 -1.47 -7.46 -5.70
C THR A 102 -1.91 -8.90 -5.43
N ASP A 103 -1.57 -9.46 -4.27
CA ASP A 103 -1.97 -10.82 -3.89
C ASP A 103 -3.44 -10.88 -3.50
N ASP A 104 -4.02 -9.74 -3.14
CA ASP A 104 -5.45 -9.59 -2.89
C ASP A 104 -6.26 -9.32 -4.17
N ALA A 105 -5.66 -9.54 -5.34
CA ALA A 105 -6.38 -9.56 -6.60
C ALA A 105 -7.33 -10.76 -6.69
N ILE A 106 -8.42 -10.62 -7.45
CA ILE A 106 -9.26 -11.77 -7.80
C ILE A 106 -8.37 -12.79 -8.54
N ILE A 107 -8.49 -14.08 -8.22
CA ILE A 107 -7.72 -15.16 -8.86
C ILE A 107 -7.79 -15.01 -10.38
N GLY A 108 -6.64 -15.04 -11.05
CA GLY A 108 -6.54 -14.86 -12.51
C GLY A 108 -6.53 -13.41 -13.00
N THR A 109 -6.72 -12.41 -12.13
CA THR A 109 -6.78 -10.98 -12.54
C THR A 109 -5.48 -10.20 -12.30
N GLY A 110 -4.44 -10.82 -11.74
CA GLY A 110 -3.19 -10.13 -11.37
C GLY A 110 -2.53 -9.34 -12.52
N MET A 111 -2.63 -9.81 -13.77
CA MET A 111 -2.12 -9.09 -14.94
C MET A 111 -2.90 -7.79 -15.22
N PHE A 112 -4.22 -7.79 -15.04
CA PHE A 112 -5.06 -6.60 -15.22
C PHE A 112 -4.79 -5.56 -14.13
N VAL A 113 -4.61 -6.02 -12.89
CA VAL A 113 -4.23 -5.16 -11.76
C VAL A 113 -2.89 -4.49 -12.05
N ARG A 114 -1.89 -5.25 -12.50
CA ARG A 114 -0.58 -4.70 -12.88
C ARG A 114 -0.70 -3.65 -13.99
N LYS A 115 -1.42 -3.94 -15.08
CA LYS A 115 -1.66 -2.97 -16.17
C LYS A 115 -2.37 -1.70 -15.68
N SER A 116 -3.32 -1.83 -14.75
CA SER A 116 -4.00 -0.66 -14.15
C SER A 116 -3.05 0.19 -13.30
N ILE A 117 -2.15 -0.43 -12.53
CA ILE A 117 -1.13 0.29 -11.74
C ILE A 117 -0.14 1.00 -12.68
N GLU A 118 0.34 0.30 -13.72
CA GLU A 118 1.22 0.85 -14.75
C GLU A 118 0.58 2.04 -15.49
N GLY A 119 -0.67 1.89 -15.94
CA GLY A 119 -1.42 2.98 -16.59
C GLY A 119 -1.58 4.20 -15.68
N GLY A 120 -1.95 4.00 -14.41
CA GLY A 120 -2.03 5.08 -13.44
C GLY A 120 -0.70 5.81 -13.23
N LYS A 121 0.42 5.08 -13.18
CA LYS A 121 1.76 5.70 -13.05
C LYS A 121 2.11 6.62 -14.22
N LYS A 122 1.64 6.32 -15.44
CA LYS A 122 1.82 7.21 -16.60
C LYS A 122 0.98 8.47 -16.47
N GLU A 123 -0.28 8.33 -16.10
CA GLU A 123 -1.21 9.46 -15.91
C GLU A 123 -0.71 10.43 -14.84
N PHE A 124 -0.23 9.92 -13.69
CA PHE A 124 0.33 10.74 -12.61
C PHE A 124 1.65 11.44 -12.96
N ARG A 125 2.34 11.03 -14.03
CA ARG A 125 3.62 11.64 -14.42
C ARG A 125 3.44 13.02 -15.04
N GLY A 126 2.27 13.32 -15.61
CA GLY A 126 1.93 14.65 -16.14
C GLY A 126 1.76 15.74 -15.08
N HIS A 127 1.82 15.38 -13.79
CA HIS A 127 1.66 16.27 -12.65
C HIS A 127 2.90 16.33 -11.75
N ARG A 128 4.04 15.75 -12.15
CA ARG A 128 5.26 15.74 -11.33
C ARG A 128 6.11 16.99 -11.52
#